data_AF-A0A524PEL0-F1
#
_entry.id   AF-A0A524PEL0-F1
#
_cell.length_a   1.000
_cell.length_b   1.000
_cell.length_c   1.000
_cell.angle_alpha   90.00
_cell.angle_beta   90.00
_cell.angle_gamma   90.00
#
_symmetry.space_group_name_H-M   'P 1'
#
loop_
_entity.id
_entity.type
_entity.pdbx_description
1 polymer ?
#
loop_
_entity_poly.entity_id
_entity_poly.type
_entity_poly.pdbx_seq_one_letter_code
_entity_poly.pdbx_strand_id
1 'polypeptide(L)' 'ETALYLNNRWQLDGRDPNSYAGVAWCFGKHDRPWAERPIFGKVRYMNAAGLERKFDMRAYTASYGPGD' A
#
# COMPACT_ATOMS: atom_id res chain seq x y z
N GLU A 1 -12.82 4.06 -2.01
CA GLU A 1 -13.35 3.09 -3.01
C GLU A 1 -12.33 2.72 -4.08
N THR A 2 -11.56 3.68 -4.63
CA THR A 2 -10.56 3.45 -5.69
C THR A 2 -9.62 2.25 -5.46
N ALA A 3 -9.01 2.14 -4.28
CA ALA A 3 -8.07 1.06 -3.97
C ALA A 3 -8.72 -0.33 -4.11
N LEU A 4 -9.96 -0.47 -3.61
CA LEU A 4 -10.70 -1.72 -3.68
C LEU A 4 -11.12 -2.05 -5.12
N TYR A 5 -11.55 -1.04 -5.89
CA TYR A 5 -11.88 -1.23 -7.31
C TYR A 5 -10.67 -1.74 -8.11
N LEU A 6 -9.50 -1.10 -7.96
CA LEU A 6 -8.29 -1.50 -8.67
C LEU A 6 -7.82 -2.90 -8.25
N ASN A 7 -7.84 -3.20 -6.95
CA ASN A 7 -7.50 -4.52 -6.44
C ASN A 7 -8.42 -5.60 -7.03
N ASN A 8 -9.73 -5.38 -6.98
CA ASN A 8 -10.71 -6.34 -7.51
C ASN A 8 -10.66 -6.52 -9.02
N ARG A 9 -10.20 -5.49 -9.75
CA ARG A 9 -10.12 -5.53 -11.22
C ARG A 9 -8.88 -6.29 -11.71
N TRP A 10 -7.73 -6.06 -11.09
CA TRP A 10 -6.45 -6.48 -11.67
C TRP A 10 -5.76 -7.62 -10.93
N GLN A 11 -6.01 -7.79 -9.63
CA GLN A 11 -5.39 -8.87 -8.88
C GLN A 11 -6.10 -10.19 -9.18
N LEU A 12 -5.34 -11.23 -9.49
CA LEU A 12 -5.88 -12.58 -9.70
C LEU A 12 -6.53 -13.12 -8.42
N ASP A 13 -5.99 -12.77 -7.26
CA ASP A 13 -6.50 -13.08 -5.91
C ASP A 13 -7.42 -11.99 -5.32
N GLY A 14 -7.84 -11.03 -6.15
CA GLY A 14 -8.79 -9.99 -5.78
C GLY A 14 -10.20 -10.53 -5.53
N ARG A 15 -11.08 -9.71 -4.94
CA ARG A 15 -12.46 -10.08 -4.54
C ARG A 15 -12.53 -11.19 -3.48
N ASP A 16 -11.44 -11.38 -2.74
CA ASP A 16 -11.31 -12.32 -1.63
C ASP A 16 -11.37 -11.58 -0.28
N PRO A 17 -11.86 -12.20 0.82
CA PRO A 17 -11.84 -11.58 2.15
C PRO A 17 -10.48 -11.01 2.58
N ASN A 18 -9.36 -11.65 2.21
CA ASN A 18 -8.03 -11.12 2.49
C ASN A 18 -7.76 -9.80 1.75
N SER A 19 -8.26 -9.67 0.51
CA SER A 19 -8.18 -8.42 -0.25
C SER A 19 -8.93 -7.28 0.43
N TYR A 20 -10.16 -7.52 0.90
CA TYR A 20 -10.94 -6.51 1.63
C TYR A 20 -10.28 -6.11 2.95
N ALA A 21 -9.83 -7.11 3.73
CA ALA A 21 -9.14 -6.87 5.00
C ALA A 21 -7.80 -6.14 4.79
N GLY A 22 -7.03 -6.50 3.77
CA GLY A 22 -5.76 -5.87 3.42
C GLY A 22 -5.91 -4.42 2.97
N VAL A 23 -6.88 -4.13 2.09
CA VAL A 23 -7.18 -2.74 1.71
C VAL A 23 -7.64 -1.93 2.92
N ALA A 24 -8.52 -2.49 3.77
CA ALA A 24 -8.95 -1.80 5.00
C ALA A 24 -7.80 -1.55 5.98
N TRP A 25 -6.81 -2.47 6.05
CA TRP A 25 -5.62 -2.31 6.88
C TRP A 25 -4.75 -1.13 6.44
N CYS A 26 -4.64 -0.86 5.12
CA CYS A 26 -3.95 0.33 4.61
C CYS A 26 -4.57 1.64 5.13
N PHE A 27 -5.83 1.61 5.58
CA PHE A 27 -6.54 2.74 6.19
C PHE A 27 -6.73 2.59 7.71
N GLY A 28 -6.04 1.63 8.34
CA GLY A 28 -5.93 1.49 9.79
C GLY A 28 -6.76 0.36 10.44
N LYS A 29 -7.54 -0.41 9.67
CA LYS A 29 -8.27 -1.54 10.26
C LYS A 29 -7.29 -2.62 10.73
N HIS A 30 -7.47 -3.11 11.96
CA HIS A 30 -6.60 -4.15 12.56
C HIS A 30 -5.14 -3.71 12.80
N ASP A 31 -4.82 -2.42 12.70
CA ASP A 31 -3.54 -1.85 13.16
C ASP A 31 -3.76 -0.98 14.41
N ARG A 32 -2.65 -0.64 15.09
CA ARG A 32 -2.63 0.29 16.22
C ARG A 32 -2.47 1.75 15.75
N PRO A 33 -2.76 2.76 16.59
CA PRO A 33 -2.46 4.16 16.25
C PRO A 33 -0.95 4.43 16.20
N TRP A 34 -0.57 5.32 15.29
CA TRP A 34 0.81 5.81 15.08
C TRP A 34 0.93 7.30 15.40
N ALA A 35 2.16 7.82 15.31
CA ALA A 35 2.44 9.25 15.46
C ALA A 35 1.60 10.07 14.47
N GLU A 36 0.95 11.12 14.98
CA GLU A 36 0.01 11.91 14.22
C GLU A 36 0.70 12.73 13.13
N ARG A 37 0.10 12.74 11.93
CA ARG A 37 0.60 13.48 10.76
C ARG A 37 -0.54 14.16 10.01
N PRO A 38 -0.27 15.32 9.36
CA PRO A 38 -1.23 15.93 8.46
C PRO A 38 -1.74 14.93 7.43
N ILE A 39 -3.04 14.98 7.11
CA ILE A 39 -3.76 14.08 6.20
C ILE A 39 -3.94 12.66 6.75
N PHE A 40 -2.88 12.01 7.23
CA PHE A 40 -2.92 10.61 7.67
C PHE A 40 -3.51 10.42 9.07
N GLY A 41 -3.59 11.48 9.89
CA GLY A 41 -3.96 11.37 11.30
C GLY A 41 -3.02 10.37 11.98
N LYS A 42 -3.57 9.34 12.62
CA LYS A 42 -2.83 8.28 13.33
C LYS A 42 -2.68 6.98 12.54
N VAL A 43 -3.03 6.96 11.25
CA VAL A 43 -2.80 5.78 10.39
C VAL A 43 -1.29 5.60 10.18
N ARG A 44 -0.82 4.35 10.07
CA ARG A 44 0.59 4.04 9.80
C ARG A 44 1.07 4.75 8.55
N TYR A 45 2.14 5.52 8.67
CA TYR A 45 2.75 6.23 7.54
C TYR A 45 3.90 5.42 6.93
N MET A 46 3.93 5.32 5.59
CA MET A 46 5.01 4.74 4.79
C MET A 46 5.40 5.73 3.68
N ASN A 47 6.70 5.86 3.39
CA ASN A 47 7.21 6.80 2.40
C ASN A 47 8.37 6.20 1.57
N ALA A 48 8.72 6.87 0.47
CA ALA A 48 9.75 6.42 -0.48
C ALA A 48 11.12 6.25 0.20
N ALA A 49 11.61 7.24 0.95
CA ALA A 49 12.88 7.13 1.68
C ALA A 49 12.89 6.01 2.74
N GLY A 50 11.72 5.63 3.26
CA GLY A 50 11.57 4.49 4.16
C GLY A 50 11.66 3.16 3.44
N LEU A 51 11.22 3.11 2.18
CA LEU A 51 11.27 1.94 1.31
C LEU A 51 12.67 1.70 0.75
N GLU A 52 13.35 2.76 0.29
CA GLU A 52 14.73 2.70 -0.22
C GLU A 52 15.75 2.18 0.79
N ARG A 53 15.53 2.42 2.09
CA ARG A 53 16.37 1.87 3.16
C ARG A 53 16.15 0.38 3.42
N LYS A 54 15.09 -0.22 2.86
CA LYS A 54 14.68 -1.60 3.12
C LYS A 54 14.85 -2.51 1.91
N PHE A 55 14.83 -1.97 0.70
CA PHE A 55 14.83 -2.75 -0.53
C PHE A 55 15.47 -1.97 -1.69
N ASP A 56 16.04 -2.70 -2.66
CA ASP A 56 16.54 -2.10 -3.90
C ASP A 56 15.37 -1.69 -4.82
N MET A 57 14.89 -0.48 -4.57
CA MET A 57 13.79 0.08 -5.36
C MET A 57 14.18 0.41 -6.79
N ARG A 58 15.47 0.67 -7.08
CA ARG A 58 15.93 0.97 -8.44
C ARG A 58 15.82 -0.27 -9.32
N ALA A 59 16.27 -1.42 -8.82
CA ALA A 59 16.13 -2.69 -9.52
C ALA A 59 14.65 -3.06 -9.74
N TYR A 60 13.79 -2.82 -8.74
CA TYR A 60 12.36 -3.06 -8.86
C TYR A 60 11.70 -2.22 -9.95
N THR A 61 11.94 -0.91 -9.95
CA THR A 61 11.36 -0.01 -10.95
C THR A 61 11.94 -0.22 -12.33
N ALA A 62 13.20 -0.65 -12.46
CA ALA A 62 13.76 -1.05 -13.75
C ALA A 62 13.06 -2.30 -14.33
N SER A 63 12.54 -3.18 -13.47
CA SER A 63 11.90 -4.44 -13.87
C SER A 63 10.40 -4.27 -14.20
N TYR A 64 9.72 -3.33 -13.54
CA TYR A 64 8.25 -3.22 -13.60
C TYR A 64 7.73 -1.78 -13.77
N GLY A 65 8.61 -0.79 -13.84
CA GLY A 65 8.25 0.60 -14.13
C GLY A 65 7.79 0.75 -15.57
N PRO A 66 7.13 1.87 -15.90
CA PRO A 66 6.92 2.22 -17.30
C PRO A 66 8.27 2.27 -18.01
N GLY A 67 8.42 1.51 -19.08
CA GLY A 67 9.57 1.65 -19.97
C GLY A 67 9.48 3.02 -20.63
N ASP A 68 10.56 3.79 -20.54
CA ASP A 68 10.76 4.93 -21.43
C ASP A 68 10.76 4.46 -22.91
#